data_AF-A0A9E6JYL4-F1
#
_entry.id   AF-A0A9E6JYL4-F1
#
_cell.length_a   1.000
_cell.length_b   1.000
_cell.length_c   1.000
_cell.angle_alpha   90.00
_cell.angle_beta   90.00
_cell.angle_gamma   90.00
#
_symmetry.space_group_name_H-M   'P 1'
#
loop_
_entity.id
_entity.type
_entity.pdbx_description
1 polymer ?
#
loop_
_entity_poly.entity_id
_entity_poly.type
_entity_poly.pdbx_seq_one_letter_code
_entity_poly.pdbx_strand_id
1 'polypeptide(L)' 'ALGKPKEIVKIESISSSDASIRYWRDNDAVHHVPKRSLDDLILP' A
#
# COMPACT_ATOMS: atom_id res chain seq x y z
N ALA A 1 12.81 13.54 -1.13
CA ALA A 1 13.11 14.28 -2.37
C ALA A 1 11.83 14.93 -2.88
N LEU A 2 11.92 16.07 -3.59
CA LEU A 2 10.77 16.78 -4.17
C LEU A 2 10.91 16.83 -5.69
N GLY A 3 9.79 16.76 -6.41
CA GLY A 3 9.75 16.75 -7.88
C GLY A 3 8.39 16.34 -8.42
N LYS A 4 8.23 16.35 -9.74
CA LYS A 4 7.00 15.87 -10.39
C LYS A 4 6.85 14.35 -10.18
N PRO A 5 5.66 13.83 -9.84
CA PRO A 5 5.42 12.39 -9.75
C PRO A 5 5.80 11.65 -11.04
N LYS A 6 6.50 10.51 -10.90
CA LYS A 6 7.02 9.71 -12.02
C LYS A 6 6.28 8.37 -12.21
N GLU A 7 5.59 7.89 -11.19
CA GLU A 7 4.88 6.60 -11.21
C GLU A 7 3.47 6.76 -10.63
N ILE A 8 2.58 5.84 -11.01
CA ILE A 8 1.25 5.71 -10.41
C ILE A 8 1.41 4.91 -9.12
N VAL A 9 0.85 5.42 -8.04
CA VAL A 9 0.84 4.75 -6.73
C VAL A 9 -0.59 4.36 -6.41
N LYS A 10 -0.81 3.09 -6.06
CA LYS A 10 -2.11 2.57 -5.69
C LYS A 10 -2.05 2.03 -4.27
N ILE A 11 -2.98 2.49 -3.44
CA ILE A 11 -3.20 1.93 -2.10
C ILE A 11 -4.13 0.73 -2.25
N GLU A 12 -3.76 -0.38 -1.62
CA GLU A 12 -4.60 -1.57 -1.56
C GLU A 12 -4.90 -1.90 -0.10
N SER A 13 -6.17 -2.20 0.19
CA SER A 13 -6.58 -2.67 1.51
C SER A 13 -6.20 -4.13 1.69
N ILE A 14 -5.53 -4.46 2.78
CA ILE A 14 -5.32 -5.86 3.16
C ILE A 14 -6.46 -6.34 4.05
N SER A 15 -6.93 -7.57 3.79
CA SER A 15 -8.07 -8.17 4.46
C SER A 15 -7.73 -8.90 5.77
N SER A 16 -6.45 -9.14 6.03
CA SER A 16 -5.98 -9.79 7.25
C SER A 16 -4.72 -9.11 7.77
N SER A 17 -4.56 -9.12 9.08
CA SER A 17 -3.43 -8.49 9.77
C SER A 17 -2.09 -9.18 9.48
N ASP A 18 -2.15 -10.46 9.07
CA ASP A 18 -1.02 -11.31 8.67
C ASP A 18 -0.64 -11.14 7.19
N ALA A 19 -1.44 -10.41 6.41
CA ALA A 19 -1.11 -10.14 5.01
C ALA A 19 0.17 -9.31 4.90
N SER A 20 0.93 -9.55 3.83
CA SER A 20 2.17 -8.83 3.55
C SER A 20 1.93 -7.34 3.37
N ILE A 21 2.72 -6.53 4.08
CA ILE A 21 2.76 -5.07 3.93
C ILE A 21 3.85 -4.58 2.96
N ARG A 22 4.62 -5.50 2.35
CA ARG A 22 5.67 -5.12 1.39
C ARG A 22 5.04 -4.49 0.16
N TYR A 23 5.57 -3.33 -0.23
CA TYR A 23 5.24 -2.73 -1.51
C TYR A 23 5.80 -3.57 -2.65
N TRP A 24 5.15 -3.48 -3.80
CA TRP A 24 5.53 -4.21 -5.01
C TRP A 24 5.10 -3.44 -6.26
N ARG A 25 5.61 -3.86 -7.42
CA ARG A 25 5.22 -3.31 -8.73
C ARG A 25 4.60 -4.40 -9.57
N ASP A 26 3.50 -4.07 -10.23
CA ASP A 26 2.87 -4.96 -11.19
C ASP A 26 3.47 -4.82 -12.60
N ASN A 27 2.92 -5.58 -13.55
CA ASN A 27 3.34 -5.57 -14.95
C ASN A 27 3.09 -4.22 -15.65
N ASP A 28 2.15 -3.42 -15.12
CA ASP A 28 1.83 -2.08 -15.61
C ASP A 28 2.69 -0.99 -14.92
N ALA A 29 3.69 -1.42 -14.14
CA ALA A 29 4.60 -0.58 -13.36
C ALA A 29 3.90 0.30 -12.31
N VAL A 30 2.68 -0.06 -11.89
CA VAL A 30 1.98 0.59 -10.78
C VAL A 30 2.63 0.17 -9.46
N HIS A 31 2.93 1.14 -8.61
CA HIS A 31 3.47 0.90 -7.28
C HIS A 31 2.33 0.63 -6.29
N HIS A 32 2.13 -0.64 -5.96
CA HIS A 32 1.12 -1.09 -5.02
C HIS A 32 1.64 -0.99 -3.60
N VAL A 33 0.86 -0.33 -2.74
CA VAL A 33 1.18 -0.07 -1.34
C VAL A 33 0.07 -0.65 -0.46
N PRO A 34 0.24 -1.88 0.05
CA PRO A 34 -0.73 -2.50 0.94
C PRO A 34 -0.84 -1.74 2.26
N LYS A 35 -2.07 -1.47 2.73
CA LYS A 35 -2.37 -0.75 3.98
C LYS A 35 -3.41 -1.48 4.82
N ARG A 36 -3.17 -1.52 6.14
CA ARG A 36 -4.12 -1.98 7.16
C ARG A 36 -5.35 -1.07 7.19
N SER A 37 -6.48 -1.65 7.58
CA SER A 37 -7.69 -0.89 7.89
C SER A 37 -7.46 -0.01 9.12
N LEU A 38 -8.38 0.92 9.37
CA LEU A 38 -8.32 1.76 10.56
C LEU A 38 -8.52 0.95 11.86
N ASP A 39 -9.42 -0.03 11.84
CA ASP A 39 -9.74 -0.87 12.99
C ASP A 39 -8.53 -1.70 13.46
N ASP A 40 -7.69 -2.15 12.53
CA ASP A 40 -6.43 -2.85 12.83
C ASP A 40 -5.38 -1.93 13.50
N LEU A 41 -5.55 -0.61 13.42
CA LEU A 41 -4.59 0.37 13.96
C LEU A 41 -5.02 0.93 15.32
N ILE A 42 -6.32 0.89 15.64
CA ILE A 42 -6.85 1.43 16.89
C ILE A 42 -6.95 0.30 17.92
N LEU A 43 -6.08 0.34 18.93
CA LEU A 43 -6.12 -0.56 20.08
C LEU A 43 -7.02 0.02 21.18
N PRO A 44 -7.77 -0.82 21.92
CA PRO A 44 -8.65 -0.37 23.01
C PRO A 44 -7.89 0.10 24.26
#